data_AF-A0A1M5CLV8-F1
#
_entry.id   AF-A0A1M5CLV8-F1
#
_cell.length_a   1.000
_cell.length_b   1.000
_cell.length_c   1.000
_cell.angle_alpha   90.00
_cell.angle_beta   90.00
_cell.angle_gamma   90.00
#
_symmetry.space_group_name_H-M   'P 1'
#
loop_
_entity.id
_entity.type
_entity.pdbx_description
1 polymer ?
#
loop_
_entity_poly.entity_id
_entity_poly.type
_entity_poly.pdbx_seq_one_letter_code
_entity_poly.pdbx_strand_id
1 'polypeptide(L)'
;MNDQDDALNIVWVADNESLASWCDYWADLPVIAVDTEFIRRTTYFPITGLIQISEGEKAVLIDPLSIDEWEPLRNLMVDPSVMKVFHACSEDLDVFDRLLGVLPTPFYDTQIGEAYASAQWSLSYVKLIHEYLQIEVAKDETRSDWVQRPLTDAQKRYAALDVVYLAKVYPMQIARLEAKNMLEWAMEDCDSLKWQYQMNSDPEQNWDGIKTAWRLTPAGLTLLRLLFIWRDEQARKEDVPKGQILKDRTLWSLAKTLPTHHKAVSEAEELTGRQHRLYGEVILQNVALVNELSPDEYQLPLEIPLPSQAGDLTKAIKAFIRDKAEMLNIAPEAMMKRKLLDPLVRHLYEGTEIDLQNPAMTGWRRDVIVDPILNRFKK
;
A
#
# COMPACT_ATOMS: atom_id res chain seq x y z
N MET A 1 19.46 -16.63 -31.73
CA MET A 1 19.59 -16.65 -30.26
C MET A 1 20.24 -15.32 -29.95
N ASN A 2 19.46 -14.29 -29.63
CA ASN A 2 19.92 -12.91 -29.76
C ASN A 2 21.00 -12.59 -28.71
N ASP A 3 22.17 -12.23 -29.22
CA ASP A 3 23.31 -11.62 -28.52
C ASP A 3 22.96 -10.23 -27.97
N GLN A 4 22.15 -10.19 -26.90
CA GLN A 4 22.03 -9.00 -26.03
C GLN A 4 22.24 -9.38 -24.55
N ASP A 5 23.08 -10.39 -24.30
CA ASP A 5 23.75 -10.54 -22.99
C ASP A 5 24.92 -9.55 -22.93
N ASP A 6 24.64 -8.25 -22.87
CA ASP A 6 25.57 -7.37 -22.18
C ASP A 6 25.73 -7.94 -20.77
N ALA A 7 26.96 -8.25 -20.37
CA ALA A 7 27.24 -8.81 -19.06
C ALA A 7 26.69 -7.85 -17.99
N LEU A 8 25.52 -8.18 -17.43
CA LEU A 8 24.84 -7.38 -16.42
C LEU A 8 25.84 -7.11 -15.29
N ASN A 9 26.17 -5.84 -15.05
CA ASN A 9 27.14 -5.49 -14.04
C ASN A 9 26.47 -5.54 -12.66
N ILE A 10 26.48 -6.72 -12.05
CA ILE A 10 25.91 -6.96 -10.73
C ILE A 10 26.99 -6.73 -9.68
N VAL A 11 26.73 -5.81 -8.77
CA VAL A 11 27.59 -5.52 -7.61
C VAL A 11 26.89 -6.01 -6.35
N TRP A 12 27.58 -6.82 -5.54
CA TRP A 12 27.08 -7.27 -4.25
C TRP A 12 27.68 -6.40 -3.14
N VAL A 13 26.81 -5.82 -2.30
CA VAL A 13 27.20 -4.98 -1.16
C VAL A 13 26.76 -5.67 0.12
N ALA A 14 27.71 -5.95 1.01
CA ALA A 14 27.45 -6.64 2.27
C ALA A 14 28.28 -6.05 3.44
N ASP A 15 28.68 -4.79 3.32
CA ASP A 15 29.42 -4.05 4.34
C ASP A 15 29.06 -2.54 4.30
N ASN A 16 29.21 -1.88 5.45
CA ASN A 16 28.78 -0.49 5.65
C ASN A 16 29.57 0.50 4.78
N GLU A 17 30.88 0.29 4.58
CA GLU A 17 31.75 1.20 3.81
C GLU A 17 31.36 1.23 2.34
N SER A 18 31.13 0.05 1.76
CA SER A 18 30.64 -0.07 0.38
C SER A 18 29.26 0.55 0.23
N LEU A 19 28.34 0.32 1.17
CA LEU A 19 27.01 0.93 1.14
C LEU A 19 27.09 2.47 1.15
N ALA A 20 27.87 3.04 2.08
CA ALA A 20 28.07 4.49 2.16
C ALA A 20 28.62 5.06 0.85
N SER A 21 29.64 4.40 0.27
CA SER A 21 30.26 4.83 -0.99
C SER A 21 29.28 4.82 -2.17
N TRP A 22 28.39 3.83 -2.23
CA TRP A 22 27.33 3.79 -3.25
C TRP A 22 26.26 4.87 -3.02
N CYS A 23 25.88 5.13 -1.76
CA CYS A 23 24.96 6.20 -1.43
C CYS A 23 25.51 7.58 -1.83
N ASP A 24 26.80 7.85 -1.58
CA ASP A 24 27.46 9.08 -2.02
C ASP A 24 27.41 9.25 -3.54
N TYR A 25 27.69 8.17 -4.28
CA TYR A 25 27.59 8.19 -5.75
C TYR A 25 26.16 8.46 -6.24
N TRP A 26 25.16 7.80 -5.64
CA TRP A 26 23.76 7.97 -6.05
C TRP A 26 23.19 9.34 -5.68
N ALA A 27 23.70 9.99 -4.64
CA ALA A 27 23.30 11.34 -4.26
C ALA A 27 23.63 12.39 -5.34
N ASP A 28 24.63 12.13 -6.18
CA ASP A 28 24.99 12.98 -7.32
C ASP A 28 24.15 12.71 -8.58
N LEU A 29 23.26 11.71 -8.56
CA LEU A 29 22.41 11.34 -9.69
C LEU A 29 21.00 11.93 -9.57
N PRO A 30 20.36 12.29 -10.69
CA PRO A 30 18.99 12.82 -10.65
C PRO A 30 17.94 11.74 -10.37
N VAL A 31 18.26 10.47 -10.64
CA VAL A 31 17.31 9.35 -10.56
C VAL A 31 18.01 8.04 -10.24
N ILE A 32 17.35 7.21 -9.44
CA ILE A 32 17.70 5.82 -9.21
C ILE A 32 16.44 4.95 -9.28
N ALA A 33 16.54 3.78 -9.90
CA ALA A 33 15.54 2.73 -9.79
C ALA A 33 15.80 1.91 -8.53
N VAL A 34 14.73 1.56 -7.81
CA VAL A 34 14.78 0.87 -6.54
C VAL A 34 13.73 -0.24 -6.53
N ASP A 35 14.11 -1.37 -5.95
CA ASP A 35 13.21 -2.49 -5.68
C ASP A 35 13.59 -3.13 -4.34
N THR A 36 12.74 -4.01 -3.82
CA THR A 36 13.05 -4.82 -2.64
C THR A 36 12.58 -6.26 -2.78
N GLU A 37 13.29 -7.17 -2.14
CA GLU A 37 12.83 -8.55 -1.96
C GLU A 37 12.71 -8.87 -0.48
N PHE A 38 11.59 -9.48 -0.07
CA PHE A 38 11.28 -9.74 1.33
C PHE A 38 10.42 -10.99 1.51
N ILE A 39 10.38 -11.51 2.74
CA ILE A 39 9.47 -12.59 3.12
C ILE A 39 8.47 -12.12 4.16
N ARG A 40 7.20 -12.50 3.98
CA ARG A 40 6.09 -12.18 4.88
C ARG A 40 5.14 -13.37 5.05
N ARG A 41 5.62 -14.43 5.71
CA ARG A 41 4.84 -15.67 5.90
C ARG A 41 4.33 -15.83 7.33
N THR A 42 5.21 -15.63 8.31
CA THR A 42 4.96 -15.96 9.72
C THR A 42 5.14 -14.79 10.65
N THR A 43 5.51 -13.62 10.13
CA THR A 43 5.81 -12.40 10.88
C THR A 43 4.81 -11.30 10.59
N TYR A 44 4.72 -10.31 11.48
CA TYR A 44 3.97 -9.09 11.24
C TYR A 44 4.73 -8.20 10.24
N PHE A 45 6.02 -7.99 10.52
CA PHE A 45 6.90 -7.18 9.71
C PHE A 45 7.48 -7.99 8.55
N PRO A 46 7.69 -7.36 7.38
CA PRO A 46 8.46 -8.01 6.32
C PRO A 46 9.89 -8.22 6.80
N ILE A 47 10.47 -9.38 6.49
CA ILE A 47 11.91 -9.59 6.66
C ILE A 47 12.55 -9.27 5.32
N THR A 48 13.28 -8.15 5.27
CA THR A 48 14.00 -7.72 4.07
C THR A 48 15.09 -8.73 3.74
N GLY A 49 15.00 -9.30 2.54
CA GLY A 49 15.97 -10.24 1.99
C GLY A 49 16.97 -9.58 1.06
N LEU A 50 16.59 -8.53 0.32
CA LEU A 50 17.48 -7.80 -0.57
C LEU A 50 16.93 -6.40 -0.86
N ILE A 51 17.82 -5.44 -1.10
CA ILE A 51 17.47 -4.13 -1.68
C ILE A 51 18.26 -3.99 -2.97
N GLN A 52 17.61 -3.56 -4.05
CA GLN A 52 18.24 -3.38 -5.35
C GLN A 52 18.18 -1.91 -5.73
N ILE A 53 19.31 -1.37 -6.21
CA ILE A 53 19.37 0.01 -6.72
C ILE A 53 20.16 0.05 -8.02
N SER A 54 19.68 0.83 -8.99
CA SER A 54 20.33 0.98 -10.28
C SER A 54 20.11 2.35 -10.92
N GLU A 55 21.15 2.86 -11.57
CA GLU A 55 21.13 3.99 -12.50
C GLU A 55 20.86 3.57 -13.97
N GLY A 56 20.65 2.27 -14.23
CA GLY A 56 20.37 1.69 -15.54
C GLY A 56 21.56 1.00 -16.22
N GLU A 57 22.77 1.14 -15.67
CA GLU A 57 23.97 0.42 -16.13
C GLU A 57 24.39 -0.70 -15.18
N LYS A 58 24.48 -0.40 -13.88
CA LYS A 58 24.86 -1.36 -12.84
C LYS A 58 23.69 -1.66 -11.93
N ALA A 59 23.60 -2.89 -11.45
CA ALA A 59 22.68 -3.26 -10.40
C ALA A 59 23.46 -3.50 -9.12
N VAL A 60 23.21 -2.69 -8.10
CA VAL A 60 23.79 -2.89 -6.77
C VAL A 60 22.76 -3.64 -5.93
N LEU A 61 23.15 -4.83 -5.47
CA LEU A 61 22.36 -5.72 -4.65
C LEU A 61 22.89 -5.63 -3.22
N ILE A 62 22.14 -4.97 -2.35
CA ILE A 62 22.50 -4.70 -0.96
C ILE A 62 21.94 -5.82 -0.09
N ASP A 63 22.82 -6.53 0.61
CA ASP A 63 22.46 -7.57 1.58
C ASP A 63 22.11 -6.95 2.94
N PRO A 64 20.82 -6.87 3.32
CA PRO A 64 20.43 -6.25 4.58
C PRO A 64 20.83 -7.05 5.81
N LEU A 65 21.25 -8.31 5.67
CA LEU A 65 21.62 -9.16 6.80
C LEU A 65 23.04 -8.86 7.32
N SER A 66 23.84 -8.13 6.54
CA SER A 66 25.24 -7.81 6.86
C SER A 66 25.48 -6.31 7.10
N ILE A 67 24.42 -5.50 7.09
CA ILE A 67 24.47 -4.04 7.27
C ILE A 67 23.78 -3.66 8.57
N ASP A 68 24.43 -2.83 9.38
CA ASP A 68 23.86 -2.23 10.59
C ASP A 68 23.88 -0.69 10.58
N GLU A 69 24.65 -0.06 9.69
CA GLU A 69 24.69 1.39 9.50
C GLU A 69 23.83 1.84 8.31
N TRP A 70 22.55 2.10 8.60
CA TRP A 70 21.54 2.44 7.59
C TRP A 70 21.41 3.94 7.28
N GLU A 71 22.14 4.80 7.99
CA GLU A 71 22.05 6.27 7.84
C GLU A 71 22.33 6.75 6.41
N PRO A 72 23.36 6.26 5.69
CA PRO A 72 23.59 6.68 4.30
C PRO A 72 22.40 6.39 3.38
N LEU A 73 21.85 5.18 3.45
CA LEU A 73 20.70 4.79 2.64
C LEU A 73 19.42 5.53 3.05
N ARG A 74 19.21 5.74 4.37
CA ARG A 74 18.11 6.55 4.89
C ARG A 74 18.14 7.95 4.30
N ASN A 75 19.31 8.60 4.29
CA ASN A 75 19.49 9.95 3.78
C ASN A 75 19.20 10.00 2.27
N LEU A 76 19.71 9.04 1.50
CA LEU A 76 19.43 8.93 0.06
C LEU A 76 17.94 8.76 -0.25
N MET A 77 17.25 7.90 0.50
CA MET A 77 15.81 7.62 0.30
C MET A 77 14.93 8.85 0.55
N VAL A 78 15.38 9.82 1.34
CA VAL A 78 14.65 11.08 1.58
C VAL A 78 15.26 12.29 0.88
N ASP A 79 16.31 12.10 0.07
CA ASP A 79 16.97 13.19 -0.64
C ASP A 79 16.03 13.78 -1.71
N PRO A 80 15.67 15.08 -1.62
CA PRO A 80 14.77 15.72 -2.57
C PRO A 80 15.35 15.89 -3.98
N SER A 81 16.68 15.79 -4.15
CA SER A 81 17.37 15.95 -5.43
C SER A 81 17.40 14.66 -6.26
N VAL A 82 17.16 13.51 -5.63
CA VAL A 82 17.18 12.19 -6.26
C VAL A 82 15.76 11.64 -6.37
N MET A 83 15.28 11.40 -7.59
CA MET A 83 14.01 10.70 -7.81
C MET A 83 14.20 9.19 -7.59
N LYS A 84 13.41 8.61 -6.68
CA LYS A 84 13.38 7.15 -6.49
C LYS A 84 12.29 6.54 -7.37
N VAL A 85 12.65 5.66 -8.30
CA VAL A 85 11.71 5.04 -9.22
C VAL A 85 11.42 3.62 -8.79
N PHE A 86 10.14 3.30 -8.62
CA PHE A 86 9.65 1.98 -8.26
C PHE A 86 8.66 1.46 -9.30
N HIS A 87 8.27 0.20 -9.15
CA HIS A 87 7.13 -0.37 -9.82
C HIS A 87 6.20 -1.04 -8.80
N ALA A 88 4.98 -0.53 -8.65
CA ALA A 88 3.99 -1.04 -7.70
C ALA A 88 4.46 -1.03 -6.23
N CYS A 89 4.95 0.11 -5.75
CA CYS A 89 5.81 0.23 -4.56
C CYS A 89 5.12 0.03 -3.19
N SER A 90 3.84 -0.38 -3.17
CA SER A 90 3.04 -0.34 -1.94
C SER A 90 3.59 -1.20 -0.81
N GLU A 91 4.22 -2.34 -1.12
CA GLU A 91 4.87 -3.19 -0.11
C GLU A 91 6.31 -2.74 0.17
N ASP A 92 7.03 -2.17 -0.81
CA ASP A 92 8.37 -1.60 -0.62
C ASP A 92 8.36 -0.45 0.40
N LEU A 93 7.30 0.37 0.39
CA LEU A 93 7.11 1.43 1.40
C LEU A 93 7.13 0.86 2.82
N ASP A 94 6.57 -0.34 3.02
CA ASP A 94 6.55 -1.01 4.33
C ASP A 94 7.94 -1.57 4.71
N VAL A 95 8.69 -2.02 3.71
CA VAL A 95 10.10 -2.43 3.88
C VAL A 95 10.95 -1.26 4.34
N PHE A 96 10.84 -0.10 3.68
CA PHE A 96 11.61 1.09 4.03
C PHE A 96 11.18 1.73 5.35
N ASP A 97 9.89 1.78 5.66
CA ASP A 97 9.44 2.24 6.98
C ASP A 97 10.00 1.36 8.09
N ARG A 98 9.95 0.03 7.91
CA ARG A 98 10.47 -0.90 8.92
C ARG A 98 11.99 -0.83 9.08
N LEU A 99 12.72 -0.85 7.96
CA LEU A 99 14.17 -0.96 7.95
C LEU A 99 14.85 0.38 8.23
N LEU A 100 14.36 1.45 7.59
CA LEU A 100 14.96 2.79 7.62
C LEU A 100 14.14 3.79 8.45
N GLY A 101 12.94 3.46 8.93
CA GLY A 101 12.11 4.42 9.69
C GLY A 101 11.70 5.65 8.89
N VAL A 102 11.73 5.57 7.56
CA VAL A 102 11.36 6.64 6.62
C VAL A 102 10.67 6.03 5.40
N LEU A 103 9.74 6.77 4.82
CA LEU A 103 9.22 6.47 3.49
C LEU A 103 10.08 7.19 2.44
N PRO A 104 10.48 6.52 1.34
CA PRO A 104 11.17 7.16 0.25
C PRO A 104 10.39 8.38 -0.27
N THR A 105 11.08 9.48 -0.54
CA THR A 105 10.48 10.70 -1.10
C THR A 105 11.57 11.61 -1.71
N PRO A 106 11.30 12.28 -2.85
CA PRO A 106 10.21 12.03 -3.78
C PRO A 106 10.38 10.66 -4.44
N PHE A 107 9.28 10.04 -4.86
CA PHE A 107 9.34 8.83 -5.65
C PHE A 107 8.31 8.83 -6.76
N TYR A 108 8.54 7.97 -7.74
CA TYR A 108 7.66 7.77 -8.86
C TYR A 108 7.38 6.27 -9.03
N ASP A 109 6.11 5.91 -9.13
CA ASP A 109 5.67 4.54 -9.37
C ASP A 109 5.28 4.37 -10.85
N THR A 110 6.06 3.57 -11.58
CA THR A 110 5.81 3.32 -13.00
C THR A 110 4.49 2.60 -13.29
N GLN A 111 3.92 1.87 -12.33
CA GLN A 111 2.59 1.26 -12.48
C GLN A 111 1.49 2.32 -12.42
N ILE A 112 1.64 3.32 -11.55
CA ILE A 112 0.76 4.50 -11.54
C ILE A 112 0.92 5.28 -12.84
N GLY A 113 2.17 5.56 -13.21
CA GLY A 113 2.51 6.25 -14.45
C GLY A 113 1.83 5.63 -15.67
N GLU A 114 1.78 4.30 -15.75
CA GLU A 114 1.21 3.60 -16.90
C GLU A 114 -0.31 3.74 -17.03
N ALA A 115 -1.00 3.92 -15.90
CA ALA A 115 -2.42 4.20 -15.89
C ALA A 115 -2.75 5.52 -16.61
N TYR A 116 -1.81 6.47 -16.60
CA TYR A 116 -1.90 7.73 -17.33
C TYR A 116 -1.23 7.67 -18.71
N ALA A 117 -0.10 6.98 -18.87
CA ALA A 117 0.64 6.95 -20.12
C ALA A 117 -0.13 6.20 -21.22
N SER A 118 -0.67 5.03 -20.90
CA SER A 118 -1.28 4.11 -21.88
C SER A 118 -2.63 3.54 -21.46
N ALA A 119 -3.28 4.12 -20.45
CA ALA A 119 -4.57 3.67 -19.92
C ALA A 119 -4.60 2.23 -19.37
N GLN A 120 -3.45 1.68 -18.97
CA GLN A 120 -3.36 0.33 -18.42
C GLN A 120 -3.32 0.39 -16.89
N TRP A 121 -4.40 -0.04 -16.24
CA TRP A 121 -4.46 -0.12 -14.78
C TRP A 121 -3.72 -1.36 -14.25
N SER A 122 -2.90 -1.18 -13.20
CA SER A 122 -2.16 -2.27 -12.55
C SER A 122 -1.35 -3.12 -13.53
N LEU A 123 -0.65 -2.47 -14.47
CA LEU A 123 0.24 -3.19 -15.39
C LEU A 123 1.37 -3.83 -14.58
N SER A 124 1.59 -5.13 -14.77
CA SER A 124 2.69 -5.85 -14.12
C SER A 124 4.04 -5.47 -14.72
N TYR A 125 5.09 -5.52 -13.92
CA TYR A 125 6.47 -5.26 -14.32
C TYR A 125 6.87 -5.94 -15.64
N VAL A 126 6.67 -7.26 -15.76
CA VAL A 126 6.98 -8.02 -16.99
C VAL A 126 6.32 -7.44 -18.24
N LYS A 127 5.06 -6.99 -18.12
CA LYS A 127 4.34 -6.37 -19.24
C LYS A 127 4.83 -4.96 -19.52
N LEU A 128 5.17 -4.20 -18.48
CA LEU A 128 5.78 -2.87 -18.63
C LEU A 128 7.10 -2.97 -19.40
N ILE A 129 7.99 -3.88 -19.00
CA ILE A 129 9.27 -4.09 -19.70
C ILE A 129 9.05 -4.51 -21.15
N HIS A 130 8.13 -5.44 -21.41
CA HIS A 130 7.80 -5.83 -22.77
C HIS A 130 7.27 -4.65 -23.59
N GLU A 131 6.36 -3.85 -23.05
CA GLU A 131 5.77 -2.69 -23.75
C GLU A 131 6.83 -1.67 -24.18
N TYR A 132 7.76 -1.33 -23.28
CA TYR A 132 8.73 -0.26 -23.53
C TYR A 132 10.03 -0.74 -24.20
N LEU A 133 10.53 -1.91 -23.80
CA LEU A 133 11.84 -2.41 -24.23
C LEU A 133 11.74 -3.58 -25.22
N GLN A 134 10.55 -4.16 -25.43
CA GLN A 134 10.34 -5.36 -26.26
C GLN A 134 11.19 -6.55 -25.80
N ILE A 135 11.45 -6.62 -24.48
CA ILE A 135 12.20 -7.70 -23.82
C ILE A 135 11.23 -8.63 -23.11
N GLU A 136 11.43 -9.94 -23.29
CA GLU A 136 10.73 -10.96 -22.51
C GLU A 136 11.47 -11.20 -21.18
N VAL A 137 10.82 -10.83 -20.08
CA VAL A 137 11.33 -11.11 -18.72
C VAL A 137 10.79 -12.46 -18.27
N ALA A 138 11.69 -13.37 -17.91
CA ALA A 138 11.32 -14.65 -17.31
C ALA A 138 10.66 -14.42 -15.94
N LYS A 139 9.63 -15.19 -15.60
CA LYS A 139 8.89 -15.07 -14.33
C LYS A 139 9.52 -15.85 -13.17
N ASP A 140 10.79 -16.17 -13.30
CA ASP A 140 11.48 -17.08 -12.39
C ASP A 140 11.84 -16.34 -11.10
N GLU A 141 11.98 -17.03 -9.97
CA GLU A 141 12.40 -16.49 -8.67
C GLU A 141 11.45 -15.56 -7.85
N THR A 142 10.29 -15.13 -8.38
CA THR A 142 9.31 -14.29 -7.62
C THR A 142 8.80 -14.85 -6.28
N ARG A 143 9.05 -16.13 -5.97
CA ARG A 143 8.65 -16.80 -4.71
C ARG A 143 9.79 -17.54 -4.03
N SER A 144 11.02 -17.14 -4.32
CA SER A 144 12.22 -17.78 -3.79
C SER A 144 12.49 -17.43 -2.32
N ASP A 145 13.40 -18.18 -1.71
CA ASP A 145 13.88 -17.86 -0.37
C ASP A 145 14.90 -16.73 -0.46
N TRP A 146 14.47 -15.49 -0.18
CA TRP A 146 15.30 -14.29 -0.25
C TRP A 146 16.16 -14.06 1.00
N VAL A 147 15.94 -14.83 2.07
CA VAL A 147 16.78 -14.78 3.28
C VAL A 147 17.87 -15.86 3.28
N GLN A 148 17.84 -16.78 2.32
CA GLN A 148 18.91 -17.75 2.17
C GLN A 148 20.24 -17.07 1.82
N ARG A 149 21.35 -17.61 2.32
CA ARG A 149 22.69 -17.17 1.94
C ARG A 149 23.61 -18.37 1.65
N PRO A 150 24.42 -18.31 0.58
CA PRO A 150 24.45 -17.26 -0.45
C PRO A 150 23.21 -17.29 -1.37
N LEU A 151 22.80 -16.14 -1.93
CA LEU A 151 21.82 -16.11 -3.01
C LEU A 151 22.40 -16.76 -4.28
N THR A 152 21.54 -17.43 -5.04
CA THR A 152 21.93 -18.05 -6.32
C THR A 152 22.18 -16.99 -7.39
N ASP A 153 22.95 -17.34 -8.43
CA ASP A 153 23.18 -16.41 -9.55
C ASP A 153 21.90 -16.08 -10.31
N ALA A 154 20.93 -17.00 -10.33
CA ALA A 154 19.61 -16.76 -10.91
C ALA A 154 18.83 -15.70 -10.11
N GLN A 155 18.82 -15.79 -8.77
CA GLN A 155 18.20 -14.79 -7.90
C GLN A 155 18.84 -13.42 -8.07
N LYS A 156 20.19 -13.36 -8.08
CA LYS A 156 20.92 -12.10 -8.29
C LYS A 156 20.61 -11.48 -9.64
N ARG A 157 20.59 -12.29 -10.70
CA ARG A 157 20.26 -11.81 -12.05
C ARG A 157 18.81 -11.31 -12.12
N TYR A 158 17.86 -12.05 -11.57
CA TYR A 158 16.46 -11.65 -11.51
C TYR A 158 16.33 -10.26 -10.84
N ALA A 159 16.83 -10.15 -9.60
CA ALA A 159 16.78 -8.92 -8.81
C ALA A 159 17.48 -7.73 -9.50
N ALA A 160 18.60 -7.98 -10.17
CA ALA A 160 19.31 -6.95 -10.90
C ALA A 160 18.53 -6.42 -12.13
N LEU A 161 17.82 -7.30 -12.82
CA LEU A 161 17.02 -6.90 -13.99
C LEU A 161 15.82 -6.03 -13.60
N ASP A 162 15.23 -6.27 -12.42
CA ASP A 162 14.08 -5.52 -11.89
C ASP A 162 14.36 -4.01 -11.77
N VAL A 163 15.59 -3.62 -11.43
CA VAL A 163 15.99 -2.20 -11.35
C VAL A 163 16.65 -1.67 -12.62
N VAL A 164 17.46 -2.47 -13.31
CA VAL A 164 18.18 -2.02 -14.53
C VAL A 164 17.22 -1.67 -15.65
N TYR A 165 16.20 -2.51 -15.90
CA TYR A 165 15.22 -2.19 -16.93
C TYR A 165 14.26 -1.09 -16.48
N LEU A 166 13.92 -1.03 -15.19
CA LEU A 166 13.07 0.02 -14.66
C LEU A 166 13.69 1.42 -14.85
N ALA A 167 15.00 1.55 -14.59
CA ALA A 167 15.74 2.78 -14.85
C ALA A 167 15.71 3.20 -16.34
N LYS A 168 15.68 2.23 -17.26
CA LYS A 168 15.56 2.49 -18.72
C LYS A 168 14.13 2.86 -19.14
N VAL A 169 13.12 2.25 -18.53
CA VAL A 169 11.70 2.53 -18.82
C VAL A 169 11.29 3.92 -18.34
N TYR A 170 11.76 4.33 -17.15
CA TYR A 170 11.40 5.60 -16.53
C TYR A 170 11.43 6.81 -17.49
N PRO A 171 12.57 7.17 -18.13
CA PRO A 171 12.62 8.35 -19.00
C PRO A 171 11.67 8.26 -20.20
N MET A 172 11.43 7.05 -20.72
CA MET A 172 10.49 6.84 -21.83
C MET A 172 9.04 7.09 -21.39
N GLN A 173 8.67 6.65 -20.18
CA GLN A 173 7.33 6.85 -19.64
C GLN A 173 7.10 8.31 -19.27
N ILE A 174 8.10 8.99 -18.70
CA ILE A 174 8.05 10.44 -18.42
C ILE A 174 7.77 11.23 -19.72
N ALA A 175 8.51 10.95 -20.79
CA ALA A 175 8.29 11.61 -22.08
C ALA A 175 6.86 11.40 -22.63
N ARG A 176 6.26 10.22 -22.43
CA ARG A 176 4.86 9.96 -22.80
C ARG A 176 3.89 10.78 -21.96
N LEU A 177 4.12 10.90 -20.65
CA LEU A 177 3.27 11.68 -19.74
C LEU A 177 3.37 13.18 -20.01
N GLU A 178 4.56 13.69 -20.29
CA GLU A 178 4.79 15.09 -20.68
C GLU A 178 4.08 15.41 -21.99
N ALA A 179 4.16 14.54 -23.00
CA ALA A 179 3.44 14.71 -24.26
C ALA A 179 1.90 14.76 -24.07
N LYS A 180 1.39 14.16 -22.99
CA LYS A 180 -0.02 14.20 -22.60
C LYS A 180 -0.38 15.34 -21.63
N ASN A 181 0.60 16.10 -21.14
CA ASN A 181 0.45 17.05 -20.03
C ASN A 181 -0.16 16.41 -18.78
N MET A 182 0.23 15.16 -18.46
CA MET A 182 -0.33 14.37 -17.34
C MET A 182 0.75 13.94 -16.33
N LEU A 183 1.99 14.44 -16.47
CA LEU A 183 3.05 14.11 -15.52
C LEU A 183 2.69 14.55 -14.10
N GLU A 184 2.21 15.78 -13.93
CA GLU A 184 1.80 16.31 -12.61
C GLU A 184 0.68 15.45 -11.99
N TRP A 185 -0.25 14.95 -12.79
CA TRP A 185 -1.34 14.08 -12.31
C TRP A 185 -0.82 12.74 -11.78
N ALA A 186 0.14 12.15 -12.49
CA ALA A 186 0.80 10.91 -12.06
C ALA A 186 1.65 11.12 -10.80
N MET A 187 2.31 12.28 -10.67
CA MET A 187 3.09 12.63 -9.48
C MET A 187 2.20 12.82 -8.24
N GLU A 188 1.07 13.53 -8.37
CA GLU A 188 0.08 13.68 -7.29
C GLU A 188 -0.43 12.31 -6.79
N ASP A 189 -0.55 11.33 -7.68
CA ASP A 189 -0.95 9.97 -7.34
C ASP A 189 0.12 9.16 -6.63
N CYS A 190 1.37 9.31 -7.07
CA CYS A 190 2.50 8.71 -6.39
C CYS A 190 2.59 9.26 -4.95
N ASP A 191 2.47 10.57 -4.78
CA ASP A 191 2.46 11.19 -3.46
C ASP A 191 1.29 10.73 -2.59
N SER A 192 0.12 10.51 -3.20
CA SER A 192 -1.07 9.98 -2.51
C SER A 192 -0.88 8.57 -1.97
N LEU A 193 0.11 7.79 -2.44
CA LEU A 193 0.44 6.50 -1.85
C LEU A 193 1.04 6.63 -0.44
N LYS A 194 1.77 7.72 -0.13
CA LYS A 194 2.28 7.97 1.24
C LYS A 194 1.13 8.13 2.22
N TRP A 195 0.15 8.95 1.85
CA TRP A 195 -1.06 9.14 2.66
C TRP A 195 -1.83 7.82 2.82
N GLN A 196 -1.99 7.03 1.74
CA GLN A 196 -2.64 5.71 1.81
C GLN A 196 -1.88 4.76 2.74
N TYR A 197 -0.55 4.75 2.69
CA TYR A 197 0.27 3.93 3.57
C TYR A 197 0.02 4.30 5.04
N GLN A 198 0.06 5.60 5.38
CA GLN A 198 -0.18 6.10 6.75
C GLN A 198 -1.57 5.71 7.27
N MET A 199 -2.61 5.87 6.46
CA MET A 199 -3.97 5.47 6.85
C MET A 199 -4.11 3.95 7.02
N ASN A 200 -3.39 3.16 6.22
CA ASN A 200 -3.44 1.71 6.31
C ASN A 200 -2.57 1.15 7.44
N SER A 201 -1.54 1.86 7.88
CA SER A 201 -0.62 1.41 8.93
C SER A 201 -1.08 1.80 10.33
N ASP A 202 -1.96 2.80 10.47
CA ASP A 202 -2.55 3.21 11.74
C ASP A 202 -3.85 2.41 12.05
N PRO A 203 -3.87 1.56 13.11
CA PRO A 203 -5.07 0.82 13.48
C PRO A 203 -6.24 1.72 13.92
N GLU A 204 -5.99 2.96 14.35
CA GLU A 204 -7.05 3.92 14.67
C GLU A 204 -7.80 4.43 13.44
N GLN A 205 -7.17 4.39 12.27
CA GLN A 205 -7.75 4.89 11.01
C GLN A 205 -8.46 3.80 10.19
N ASN A 206 -8.26 2.52 10.49
CA ASN A 206 -8.72 1.43 9.61
C ASN A 206 -9.51 0.30 10.30
N TRP A 207 -9.82 0.42 11.59
CA TRP A 207 -10.58 -0.58 12.35
C TRP A 207 -12.00 -0.80 11.81
N ASP A 208 -12.59 0.24 11.22
CA ASP A 208 -13.93 0.27 10.64
C ASP A 208 -14.05 -0.54 9.33
N GLY A 209 -12.91 -0.91 8.74
CA GLY A 209 -12.80 -1.77 7.56
C GLY A 209 -13.24 -3.22 7.79
N ILE A 210 -13.48 -3.63 9.04
CA ILE A 210 -14.03 -4.96 9.34
C ILE A 210 -15.40 -5.13 8.68
N LYS A 211 -15.53 -6.19 7.88
CA LYS A 211 -16.74 -6.50 7.13
C LYS A 211 -17.96 -6.52 8.05
N THR A 212 -19.00 -5.76 7.69
CA THR A 212 -20.26 -5.62 8.44
C THR A 212 -20.12 -5.02 9.86
N ALA A 213 -19.04 -4.30 10.16
CA ALA A 213 -18.90 -3.55 11.41
C ALA A 213 -20.08 -2.59 11.65
N TRP A 214 -20.61 -1.94 10.60
CA TRP A 214 -21.79 -1.06 10.64
C TRP A 214 -23.07 -1.67 11.24
N ARG A 215 -23.14 -3.01 11.39
CA ARG A 215 -24.28 -3.70 12.02
C ARG A 215 -24.20 -3.77 13.54
N LEU A 216 -23.07 -3.37 14.12
CA LEU A 216 -22.84 -3.40 15.56
C LEU A 216 -23.50 -2.19 16.23
N THR A 217 -23.83 -2.35 17.51
CA THR A 217 -24.28 -1.24 18.35
C THR A 217 -23.12 -0.28 18.66
N PRO A 218 -23.38 0.96 19.12
CA PRO A 218 -22.31 1.88 19.55
C PRO A 218 -21.32 1.25 20.57
N ALA A 219 -21.83 0.54 21.56
CA ALA A 219 -21.00 -0.21 22.51
C ALA A 219 -20.18 -1.31 21.82
N GLY A 220 -20.80 -2.06 20.88
CA GLY A 220 -20.11 -3.08 20.09
C GLY A 220 -19.02 -2.49 19.19
N LEU A 221 -19.26 -1.35 18.54
CA LEU A 221 -18.26 -0.63 17.75
C LEU A 221 -17.09 -0.15 18.62
N THR A 222 -17.40 0.35 19.82
CA THR A 222 -16.38 0.76 20.80
C THR A 222 -15.49 -0.42 21.18
N LEU A 223 -16.10 -1.57 21.51
CA LEU A 223 -15.36 -2.79 21.81
C LEU A 223 -14.55 -3.30 20.60
N LEU A 224 -15.14 -3.25 19.40
CA LEU A 224 -14.45 -3.65 18.16
C LEU A 224 -13.18 -2.83 17.95
N ARG A 225 -13.28 -1.50 18.05
CA ARG A 225 -12.15 -0.57 17.90
C ARG A 225 -11.05 -0.89 18.91
N LEU A 226 -11.39 -1.00 20.20
CA LEU A 226 -10.42 -1.28 21.26
C LEU A 226 -9.69 -2.62 21.03
N LEU A 227 -10.43 -3.69 20.73
CA LEU A 227 -9.82 -5.00 20.47
C LEU A 227 -9.03 -5.03 19.15
N PHE A 228 -9.42 -4.24 18.15
CA PHE A 228 -8.70 -4.11 16.89
C PHE A 228 -7.32 -3.48 17.11
N ILE A 229 -7.26 -2.36 17.83
CA ILE A 229 -6.02 -1.66 18.19
C ILE A 229 -5.14 -2.55 19.04
N TRP A 230 -5.69 -3.12 20.11
CA TRP A 230 -4.96 -4.05 20.97
C TRP A 230 -4.37 -5.23 20.19
N ARG A 231 -5.15 -5.80 19.25
CA ARG A 231 -4.67 -6.89 18.40
C ARG A 231 -3.48 -6.45 17.56
N ASP A 232 -3.54 -5.27 16.97
CA ASP A 232 -2.46 -4.71 16.16
C ASP A 232 -1.18 -4.55 16.99
N GLU A 233 -1.29 -3.97 18.18
CA GLU A 233 -0.18 -3.81 19.13
C GLU A 233 0.43 -5.14 19.54
N GLN A 234 -0.39 -6.16 19.87
CA GLN A 234 0.12 -7.49 20.21
C GLN A 234 0.80 -8.16 19.02
N ALA A 235 0.22 -8.03 17.82
CA ALA A 235 0.76 -8.62 16.61
C ALA A 235 2.14 -8.02 16.26
N ARG A 236 2.32 -6.71 16.44
CA ARG A 236 3.62 -6.03 16.32
C ARG A 236 4.61 -6.48 17.39
N LYS A 237 4.18 -6.54 18.66
CA LYS A 237 5.02 -6.91 19.79
C LYS A 237 5.55 -8.34 19.69
N GLU A 238 4.70 -9.27 19.29
CA GLU A 238 5.06 -10.68 19.13
C GLU A 238 5.65 -11.00 17.75
N ASP A 239 5.67 -10.01 16.83
CA ASP A 239 6.01 -10.14 15.42
C ASP A 239 5.32 -11.35 14.75
N VAL A 240 4.00 -11.39 14.86
CA VAL A 240 3.15 -12.44 14.24
C VAL A 240 2.01 -11.82 13.44
N PRO A 241 1.49 -12.49 12.40
CA PRO A 241 0.34 -12.01 11.66
C PRO A 241 -0.86 -11.72 12.58
N LYS A 242 -1.57 -10.62 12.34
CA LYS A 242 -2.72 -10.16 13.15
C LYS A 242 -3.75 -11.28 13.42
N GLY A 243 -4.01 -12.11 12.41
CA GLY A 243 -4.94 -13.25 12.51
C GLY A 243 -4.51 -14.39 13.43
N GLN A 244 -3.21 -14.50 13.77
CA GLN A 244 -2.73 -15.44 14.78
C GLN A 244 -3.07 -14.96 16.20
N ILE A 245 -3.10 -13.65 16.44
CA ILE A 245 -3.63 -13.06 17.67
C ILE A 245 -5.13 -13.30 17.73
N LEU A 246 -5.92 -12.61 16.88
CA LEU A 246 -7.36 -12.80 16.73
C LEU A 246 -7.79 -12.50 15.28
N LYS A 247 -8.65 -13.33 14.70
CA LYS A 247 -9.20 -13.06 13.36
C LYS A 247 -10.25 -11.96 13.41
N ASP A 248 -10.45 -11.24 12.30
CA ASP A 248 -11.49 -10.19 12.19
C ASP A 248 -12.87 -10.70 12.60
N ARG A 249 -13.19 -11.94 12.21
CA ARG A 249 -14.46 -12.58 12.55
C ARG A 249 -14.63 -12.80 14.06
N THR A 250 -13.53 -13.12 14.75
CA THR A 250 -13.52 -13.26 16.21
C THR A 250 -13.74 -11.92 16.88
N LEU A 251 -13.04 -10.87 16.43
CA LEU A 251 -13.25 -9.50 16.92
C LEU A 251 -14.72 -9.07 16.76
N TRP A 252 -15.28 -9.27 15.57
CA TRP A 252 -16.67 -8.93 15.28
C TRP A 252 -17.67 -9.73 16.13
N SER A 253 -17.41 -11.03 16.32
CA SER A 253 -18.26 -11.90 17.16
C SER A 253 -18.27 -11.44 18.62
N LEU A 254 -17.10 -11.12 19.19
CA LEU A 254 -16.97 -10.58 20.54
C LEU A 254 -17.66 -9.21 20.68
N ALA A 255 -17.46 -8.33 19.70
CA ALA A 255 -18.09 -7.01 19.65
C ALA A 255 -19.63 -7.10 19.59
N LYS A 256 -20.16 -8.12 18.92
CA LYS A 256 -21.60 -8.36 18.82
C LYS A 256 -22.20 -8.89 20.12
N THR A 257 -21.49 -9.75 20.85
CA THR A 257 -22.04 -10.44 22.02
C THR A 257 -21.70 -9.77 23.35
N LEU A 258 -20.66 -8.93 23.41
CA LEU A 258 -20.16 -8.27 24.63
C LEU A 258 -20.04 -9.24 25.82
N PRO A 259 -19.21 -10.30 25.72
CA PRO A 259 -19.18 -11.38 26.70
C PRO A 259 -18.62 -10.91 28.05
N THR A 260 -19.31 -11.21 29.15
CA THR A 260 -18.95 -10.75 30.51
C THR A 260 -18.28 -11.81 31.38
N HIS A 261 -18.04 -13.02 30.85
CA HIS A 261 -17.32 -14.09 31.54
C HIS A 261 -16.65 -15.05 30.56
N HIS A 262 -15.64 -15.81 31.00
CA HIS A 262 -14.85 -16.72 30.17
C HIS A 262 -15.67 -17.69 29.31
N LYS A 263 -16.74 -18.28 29.86
CA LYS A 263 -17.60 -19.18 29.07
C LYS A 263 -18.19 -18.47 27.83
N ALA A 264 -18.67 -17.23 27.96
CA ALA A 264 -19.21 -16.47 26.84
C ALA A 264 -18.11 -16.06 25.85
N VAL A 265 -16.90 -15.75 26.33
CA VAL A 265 -15.74 -15.50 25.45
C VAL A 265 -15.44 -16.75 24.61
N SER A 266 -15.48 -17.94 25.20
CA SER A 266 -15.19 -19.20 24.50
C SER A 266 -16.20 -19.56 23.41
N GLU A 267 -17.38 -18.94 23.41
CA GLU A 267 -18.43 -19.12 22.38
C GLU A 267 -18.23 -18.21 21.16
N ALA A 268 -17.22 -17.33 21.18
CA ALA A 268 -16.89 -16.44 20.06
C ALA A 268 -16.44 -17.22 18.80
N GLU A 269 -16.85 -16.72 17.64
CA GLU A 269 -16.55 -17.37 16.36
C GLU A 269 -15.04 -17.44 16.08
N GLU A 270 -14.57 -18.62 15.68
CA GLU A 270 -13.17 -18.91 15.32
C GLU A 270 -12.13 -18.65 16.42
N LEU A 271 -12.55 -18.50 17.69
CA LEU A 271 -11.64 -18.42 18.82
C LEU A 271 -11.11 -19.81 19.21
N THR A 272 -9.80 -20.00 19.15
CA THR A 272 -9.19 -21.27 19.59
C THR A 272 -9.06 -21.33 21.12
N GLY A 273 -9.01 -22.54 21.69
CA GLY A 273 -8.79 -22.70 23.14
C GLY A 273 -7.46 -22.11 23.64
N ARG A 274 -6.42 -22.10 22.79
CA ARG A 274 -5.14 -21.42 23.09
C ARG A 274 -5.33 -19.90 23.17
N GLN A 275 -5.99 -19.29 22.18
CA GLN A 275 -6.27 -17.86 22.18
C GLN A 275 -7.17 -17.46 23.35
N HIS A 276 -8.19 -18.26 23.68
CA HIS A 276 -9.01 -18.01 24.86
C HIS A 276 -8.18 -17.99 26.16
N ARG A 277 -7.26 -18.95 26.33
CA ARG A 277 -6.38 -18.98 27.51
C ARG A 277 -5.42 -17.79 27.58
N LEU A 278 -4.92 -17.32 26.44
CA LEU A 278 -3.96 -16.21 26.38
C LEU A 278 -4.64 -14.84 26.51
N TYR A 279 -5.78 -14.66 25.85
CA TYR A 279 -6.37 -13.34 25.60
C TYR A 279 -7.73 -13.14 26.27
N GLY A 280 -8.32 -14.18 26.86
CA GLY A 280 -9.65 -14.12 27.46
C GLY A 280 -9.79 -13.05 28.53
N GLU A 281 -8.77 -12.90 29.38
CA GLU A 281 -8.76 -11.87 30.43
C GLU A 281 -8.72 -10.46 29.84
N VAL A 282 -7.88 -10.21 28.83
CA VAL A 282 -7.81 -8.90 28.16
C VAL A 282 -9.11 -8.55 27.45
N ILE A 283 -9.76 -9.54 26.83
CA ILE A 283 -11.09 -9.36 26.22
C ILE A 283 -12.11 -8.93 27.27
N LEU A 284 -12.16 -9.61 28.42
CA LEU A 284 -13.08 -9.28 29.51
C LEU A 284 -12.81 -7.90 30.11
N GLN A 285 -11.53 -7.51 30.23
CA GLN A 285 -11.15 -6.17 30.67
C GLN A 285 -11.64 -5.07 29.72
N ASN A 286 -11.51 -5.28 28.40
CA ASN A 286 -12.04 -4.34 27.41
C ASN A 286 -13.58 -4.29 27.42
N VAL A 287 -14.25 -5.42 27.62
CA VAL A 287 -15.71 -5.45 27.80
C VAL A 287 -16.13 -4.68 29.05
N ALA A 288 -15.43 -4.88 30.17
CA ALA A 288 -15.70 -4.17 31.41
C ALA A 288 -15.52 -2.66 31.23
N LEU A 289 -14.42 -2.23 30.59
CA LEU A 289 -14.19 -0.82 30.25
C LEU A 289 -15.36 -0.24 29.44
N VAL A 290 -15.80 -0.91 28.38
CA VAL A 290 -16.93 -0.45 27.55
C VAL A 290 -18.24 -0.36 28.34
N ASN A 291 -18.46 -1.25 29.31
CA ASN A 291 -19.66 -1.24 30.15
C ASN A 291 -19.66 -0.09 31.19
N GLU A 292 -18.49 0.48 31.50
CA GLU A 292 -18.36 1.63 32.42
C GLU A 292 -18.54 2.99 31.71
N LEU A 293 -18.36 3.04 30.39
CA LEU A 293 -18.53 4.25 29.58
C LEU A 293 -19.99 4.72 29.54
N SER A 294 -20.19 6.04 29.49
CA SER A 294 -21.50 6.63 29.23
C SER A 294 -21.85 6.61 27.73
N PRO A 295 -23.15 6.73 27.35
CA PRO A 295 -23.56 6.63 25.96
C PRO A 295 -22.92 7.65 25.00
N ASP A 296 -22.50 8.81 25.50
CA ASP A 296 -21.81 9.87 24.76
C ASP A 296 -20.31 9.58 24.55
N GLU A 297 -19.73 8.64 25.28
CA GLU A 297 -18.35 8.17 25.09
C GLU A 297 -18.24 7.04 24.07
N TYR A 298 -19.36 6.46 23.64
CA TYR A 298 -19.36 5.42 22.63
C TYR A 298 -18.98 5.92 21.24
N GLN A 299 -18.41 5.01 20.46
CA GLN A 299 -18.21 5.21 19.04
C GLN A 299 -19.54 5.46 18.34
N LEU A 300 -19.53 6.48 17.48
CA LEU A 300 -20.67 6.82 16.65
C LEU A 300 -20.98 5.65 15.70
N PRO A 301 -22.27 5.43 15.36
CA PRO A 301 -22.64 4.45 14.35
C PRO A 301 -21.88 4.69 13.04
N LEU A 302 -21.29 3.62 12.50
CA LEU A 302 -20.66 3.67 11.18
C LEU A 302 -21.71 3.86 10.08
N GLU A 303 -21.24 4.36 8.93
CA GLU A 303 -22.08 4.54 7.76
C GLU A 303 -22.68 3.21 7.28
N ILE A 304 -23.99 3.22 7.06
CA ILE A 304 -24.72 2.08 6.52
C ILE A 304 -24.50 2.06 5.00
N PRO A 305 -24.22 0.90 4.38
CA PRO A 305 -24.11 0.80 2.93
C PRO A 305 -25.30 1.42 2.22
N LEU A 306 -25.02 2.17 1.15
CA LEU A 306 -26.05 2.84 0.37
C LEU A 306 -27.14 1.85 -0.10
N PRO A 307 -28.42 2.28 -0.10
CA PRO A 307 -29.52 1.42 -0.47
C PRO A 307 -29.49 1.11 -1.97
N SER A 308 -30.20 0.06 -2.40
CA SER A 308 -30.20 -0.37 -3.81
C SER A 308 -30.67 0.70 -4.78
N GLN A 309 -31.52 1.64 -4.33
CA GLN A 309 -32.00 2.78 -5.11
C GLN A 309 -30.87 3.77 -5.49
N ALA A 310 -29.80 3.88 -4.70
CA ALA A 310 -28.61 4.66 -5.06
C ALA A 310 -27.76 3.97 -6.14
N GLY A 311 -28.09 2.73 -6.49
CA GLY A 311 -27.38 1.93 -7.49
C GLY A 311 -27.41 2.52 -8.89
N ASP A 312 -28.51 3.18 -9.29
CA ASP A 312 -28.61 3.78 -10.62
C ASP A 312 -27.79 5.07 -10.72
N LEU A 313 -27.75 5.88 -9.65
CA LEU A 313 -26.83 7.01 -9.55
C LEU A 313 -25.36 6.55 -9.61
N THR A 314 -25.02 5.49 -8.87
CA THR A 314 -23.68 4.90 -8.89
C THR A 314 -23.28 4.44 -10.31
N LYS A 315 -24.19 3.78 -11.03
CA LYS A 315 -23.95 3.35 -12.43
C LYS A 315 -23.76 4.56 -13.36
N ALA A 316 -24.58 5.60 -13.20
CA ALA A 316 -24.51 6.79 -14.03
C ALA A 316 -23.19 7.55 -13.83
N ILE A 317 -22.73 7.69 -12.58
CA ILE A 317 -21.43 8.31 -12.29
C ILE A 317 -20.28 7.47 -12.84
N LYS A 318 -20.32 6.14 -12.69
CA LYS A 318 -19.30 5.25 -13.30
C LYS A 318 -19.25 5.37 -14.81
N ALA A 319 -20.40 5.48 -15.48
CA ALA A 319 -20.45 5.70 -16.92
C ALA A 319 -19.78 7.04 -17.27
N PHE A 320 -20.11 8.12 -16.55
CA PHE A 320 -19.47 9.42 -16.74
C PHE A 320 -17.95 9.38 -16.55
N ILE A 321 -17.46 8.69 -15.52
CA ILE A 321 -16.01 8.53 -15.28
C ILE A 321 -15.36 7.78 -16.43
N ARG A 322 -15.96 6.68 -16.89
CA ARG A 322 -15.45 5.90 -18.02
C ARG A 322 -15.40 6.73 -19.30
N ASP A 323 -16.47 7.43 -19.63
CA ASP A 323 -16.54 8.25 -20.85
C ASP A 323 -15.46 9.36 -20.80
N LYS A 324 -15.24 9.99 -19.64
CA LYS A 324 -14.14 10.94 -19.46
C LYS A 324 -12.76 10.29 -19.56
N ALA A 325 -12.58 9.10 -19.00
CA ALA A 325 -11.32 8.37 -19.03
C ALA A 325 -10.94 8.00 -20.48
N GLU A 326 -11.92 7.58 -21.29
CA GLU A 326 -11.76 7.33 -22.72
C GLU A 326 -11.37 8.61 -23.48
N MET A 327 -12.01 9.76 -23.19
CA MET A 327 -11.65 11.04 -23.82
C MET A 327 -10.22 11.49 -23.49
N LEU A 328 -9.76 11.24 -22.26
CA LEU A 328 -8.42 11.57 -21.78
C LEU A 328 -7.39 10.47 -22.10
N ASN A 329 -7.85 9.33 -22.63
CA ASN A 329 -7.06 8.13 -22.87
C ASN A 329 -6.26 7.68 -21.63
N ILE A 330 -6.92 7.59 -20.47
CA ILE A 330 -6.32 7.09 -19.20
C ILE A 330 -7.19 6.01 -18.59
N ALA A 331 -6.65 5.26 -17.63
CA ALA A 331 -7.39 4.20 -16.96
C ALA A 331 -8.55 4.78 -16.12
N PRO A 332 -9.77 4.23 -16.21
CA PRO A 332 -10.90 4.68 -15.39
C PRO A 332 -10.63 4.64 -13.88
N GLU A 333 -9.82 3.68 -13.42
CA GLU A 333 -9.43 3.52 -12.02
C GLU A 333 -8.47 4.61 -11.53
N ALA A 334 -7.65 5.18 -12.41
CA ALA A 334 -6.78 6.32 -12.10
C ALA A 334 -7.59 7.60 -11.88
N MET A 335 -8.70 7.74 -12.62
CA MET A 335 -9.64 8.84 -12.42
C MET A 335 -10.27 8.80 -11.04
N MET A 336 -10.82 7.63 -10.65
CA MET A 336 -11.40 7.45 -9.33
C MET A 336 -11.52 5.98 -8.95
N LYS A 337 -10.87 5.61 -7.85
CA LYS A 337 -11.02 4.27 -7.25
C LYS A 337 -12.45 4.07 -6.74
N ARG A 338 -12.96 2.85 -6.83
CA ARG A 338 -14.32 2.49 -6.37
C ARG A 338 -14.62 2.92 -4.92
N LYS A 339 -13.64 2.85 -4.01
CA LYS A 339 -13.81 3.25 -2.60
C LYS A 339 -14.09 4.76 -2.46
N LEU A 340 -13.59 5.59 -3.38
CA LEU A 340 -13.77 7.05 -3.37
C LEU A 340 -15.09 7.49 -4.01
N LEU A 341 -15.80 6.57 -4.65
CA LEU A 341 -17.10 6.86 -5.25
C LEU A 341 -18.22 6.91 -4.20
N ASP A 342 -18.12 6.12 -3.13
CA ASP A 342 -19.17 6.01 -2.11
C ASP A 342 -19.47 7.37 -1.44
N PRO A 343 -18.45 8.16 -0.98
CA PRO A 343 -18.69 9.48 -0.42
C PRO A 343 -19.41 10.45 -1.38
N LEU A 344 -19.07 10.42 -2.68
CA LEU A 344 -19.72 11.27 -3.67
C LEU A 344 -21.18 10.87 -3.91
N VAL A 345 -21.44 9.57 -4.04
CA VAL A 345 -22.80 9.06 -4.23
C VAL A 345 -23.64 9.40 -2.99
N ARG A 346 -23.07 9.23 -1.79
CA ARG A 346 -23.75 9.54 -0.53
C ARG A 346 -24.09 11.03 -0.43
N HIS A 347 -23.14 11.91 -0.73
CA HIS A 347 -23.40 13.36 -0.77
C HIS A 347 -24.54 13.71 -1.72
N LEU A 348 -24.53 13.18 -2.94
CA LEU A 348 -25.57 13.45 -3.95
C LEU A 348 -26.93 12.83 -3.59
N TYR A 349 -26.94 11.70 -2.88
CA TYR A 349 -28.16 10.96 -2.55
C TYR A 349 -28.80 11.46 -1.25
N GLU A 350 -28.00 11.61 -0.19
CA GLU A 350 -28.41 11.86 1.20
C GLU A 350 -28.09 13.30 1.67
N GLY A 351 -27.20 14.03 0.98
CA GLY A 351 -26.79 15.38 1.36
C GLY A 351 -25.73 15.44 2.46
N THR A 352 -25.00 14.34 2.70
CA THR A 352 -23.90 14.28 3.67
C THR A 352 -22.72 15.17 3.24
N GLU A 353 -21.92 15.64 4.19
CA GLU A 353 -20.67 16.32 3.83
C GLU A 353 -19.67 15.34 3.18
N ILE A 354 -18.78 15.88 2.34
CA ILE A 354 -17.71 15.09 1.71
C ILE A 354 -16.43 15.37 2.50
N ASP A 355 -15.77 14.32 2.96
CA ASP A 355 -14.42 14.45 3.51
C ASP A 355 -13.42 14.76 2.37
N LEU A 356 -12.88 15.97 2.40
CA LEU A 356 -11.88 16.46 1.45
C LEU A 356 -10.45 16.37 1.98
N GLN A 357 -10.22 15.70 3.12
CA GLN A 357 -8.88 15.46 3.64
C GLN A 357 -8.10 14.42 2.83
N ASN A 358 -8.81 13.54 2.12
CA ASN A 358 -8.19 12.53 1.25
C ASN A 358 -7.59 13.20 0.00
N PRO A 359 -6.26 13.13 -0.22
CA PRO A 359 -5.62 13.76 -1.37
C PRO A 359 -6.19 13.30 -2.71
N ALA A 360 -6.69 12.06 -2.79
CA ALA A 360 -7.33 11.51 -3.98
C ALA A 360 -8.71 12.13 -4.30
N MET A 361 -9.19 13.08 -3.49
CA MET A 361 -10.39 13.90 -3.73
C MET A 361 -10.04 15.38 -4.05
N THR A 362 -8.75 15.71 -4.07
CA THR A 362 -8.23 17.08 -4.23
C THR A 362 -7.39 17.22 -5.51
N GLY A 363 -6.66 18.33 -5.66
CA GLY A 363 -5.77 18.56 -6.79
C GLY A 363 -6.48 18.50 -8.15
N TRP A 364 -5.81 17.95 -9.16
CA TRP A 364 -6.38 17.86 -10.51
C TRP A 364 -7.70 17.08 -10.54
N ARG A 365 -7.84 16.05 -9.69
CA ARG A 365 -9.07 15.24 -9.64
C ARG A 365 -10.27 16.03 -9.20
N ARG A 366 -10.10 17.01 -8.33
CA ARG A 366 -11.21 17.84 -7.89
C ARG A 366 -11.82 18.56 -9.09
N ASP A 367 -10.98 19.24 -9.84
CA ASP A 367 -11.39 20.08 -10.96
C ASP A 367 -11.90 19.26 -12.14
N VAL A 368 -11.25 18.12 -12.41
CA VAL A 368 -11.54 17.30 -13.60
C VAL A 368 -12.66 16.27 -13.34
N ILE A 369 -12.81 15.79 -12.11
CA ILE A 369 -13.70 14.65 -11.77
C ILE A 369 -14.74 15.02 -10.74
N VAL A 370 -14.33 15.42 -9.53
CA VAL A 370 -15.24 15.61 -8.39
C VAL A 370 -16.26 16.70 -8.69
N ASP A 371 -15.82 17.92 -8.99
CA ASP A 371 -16.71 19.05 -9.23
C ASP A 371 -17.62 18.82 -10.45
N PRO A 372 -17.14 18.25 -11.59
CA PRO A 372 -18.02 17.86 -12.69
C PRO A 372 -19.06 16.80 -12.33
N ILE A 373 -18.73 15.82 -11.49
CA ILE A 373 -19.72 14.84 -10.96
C ILE A 373 -20.76 15.58 -10.12
N LEU A 374 -20.32 16.38 -9.16
CA LEU A 374 -21.21 17.11 -8.25
C LEU A 374 -22.14 18.03 -9.02
N ASN A 375 -21.65 18.76 -10.03
CA ASN A 375 -22.46 19.66 -10.85
C ASN A 375 -23.46 18.93 -11.76
N ARG A 376 -23.05 17.80 -12.35
CA ARG A 376 -23.88 17.06 -13.31
C ARG A 376 -25.00 16.27 -12.63
N PHE A 377 -24.73 15.72 -11.45
CA PHE A 377 -25.63 14.80 -10.76
C PHE A 377 -26.29 15.42 -9.53
N LYS A 378 -26.14 16.74 -9.33
CA LYS A 378 -26.91 17.50 -8.34
C LYS A 378 -28.40 17.35 -8.62
N LYS A 379 -29.18 17.10 -7.57
CA LYS A 379 -30.65 17.08 -7.65
C LYS A 379 -31.22 18.47 -7.97
#